data_AF-A0A015KZS1-F1
#
_entry.id   AF-A0A015KZS1-F1
#
_cell.length_a   1.000
_cell.length_b   1.000
_cell.length_c   1.000
_cell.angle_alpha   90.00
_cell.angle_beta   90.00
_cell.angle_gamma   90.00
#
_symmetry.space_group_name_H-M   'P 1'
#
loop_
_entity.id
_entity.type
_entity.pdbx_description
1 polymer ?
#
loop_
_entity_poly.entity_id
_entity_poly.type
_entity_poly.pdbx_seq_one_letter_code
_entity_poly.pdbx_strand_id
1 'polypeptide(L)'
;MLIREAFINLKLVKIKGHSGIIGNDIADKLAKKGRCGNNLFRNNVDFINNILSYFPVFIDKPIEVNIRRFILKILATGEATEWSLLKNNQELCYGDVNQIDWKITWLIFHYCKGFHCNSMRINYLWTFIAKLFYKILPLGSILAIRKPKLYKEMKCIIKYRTPDI
;
A
#
# COMPACT_ATOMS: atom_id res chain seq x y z
N MET A 1 16.05 21.90 -1.17
CA MET A 1 15.12 22.26 -2.27
C MET A 1 14.60 23.66 -2.01
N LEU A 2 15.12 24.68 -2.70
CA LEU A 2 14.61 26.05 -2.58
C LEU A 2 13.29 26.13 -3.33
N ILE A 3 12.17 26.18 -2.61
CA ILE A 3 10.88 26.54 -3.19
C ILE A 3 10.98 28.05 -3.45
N ARG A 4 11.19 28.42 -4.73
CA ARG A 4 11.19 29.82 -5.15
C ARG A 4 9.75 30.31 -5.24
N GLU A 5 9.51 31.54 -4.79
CA GLU A 5 8.21 32.19 -4.95
C GLU A 5 7.79 32.16 -6.42
N ALA A 6 6.65 31.54 -6.68
CA ALA A 6 5.90 31.85 -7.88
C ALA A 6 5.29 33.23 -7.64
N PHE A 7 5.57 34.21 -8.49
CA PHE A 7 5.00 35.56 -8.45
C PHE A 7 3.49 35.52 -8.74
N ILE A 8 2.73 34.89 -7.85
CA ILE A 8 1.29 34.72 -7.93
C ILE A 8 0.67 35.93 -7.25
N ASN A 9 -0.12 36.69 -8.00
CA ASN A 9 -0.89 37.79 -7.43
C ASN A 9 -2.10 37.20 -6.69
N LEU A 10 -2.05 37.23 -5.36
CA LEU A 10 -3.05 36.60 -4.49
C LEU A 10 -4.03 37.66 -3.97
N LYS A 11 -5.33 37.45 -4.21
CA LYS A 11 -6.40 38.23 -3.58
C LYS A 11 -7.08 37.42 -2.48
N LEU A 12 -6.85 37.80 -1.23
CA LEU A 12 -7.52 37.19 -0.08
C LEU A 12 -8.87 37.85 0.18
N VAL A 13 -9.93 37.05 0.21
CA VAL A 13 -11.29 37.50 0.52
C VAL A 13 -11.80 36.72 1.72
N LYS A 14 -12.10 37.44 2.81
CA LYS A 14 -12.69 36.85 4.02
C LYS A 14 -14.19 36.68 3.81
N ILE A 15 -14.68 35.47 4.02
CA ILE A 15 -16.10 35.09 3.86
C ILE A 15 -16.63 34.66 5.23
N LYS A 16 -17.87 35.05 5.56
CA LYS A 16 -18.55 34.60 6.78
C LYS A 16 -18.94 33.11 6.63
N GLY A 17 -18.76 32.32 7.68
CA GLY A 17 -19.23 30.93 7.67
C GLY A 17 -20.73 30.85 7.40
N HIS A 18 -21.14 29.81 6.65
CA HIS A 18 -22.55 29.57 6.29
C HIS A 18 -23.20 30.72 5.52
N SER A 19 -22.42 31.47 4.73
CA SER A 19 -22.94 32.55 3.87
C SER A 19 -23.65 32.04 2.60
N GLY A 20 -23.91 30.73 2.49
CA GLY A 20 -24.50 30.11 1.30
C GLY A 20 -23.57 30.02 0.09
N ILE A 21 -22.27 30.30 0.27
CA ILE A 21 -21.28 30.17 -0.80
C ILE A 21 -20.84 28.70 -0.86
N ILE A 22 -21.33 28.00 -1.88
CA ILE A 22 -21.15 26.56 -2.09
C ILE A 22 -19.70 26.13 -1.90
N GLY A 23 -18.73 26.84 -2.51
CA GLY A 23 -17.31 26.50 -2.41
C GLY A 23 -16.75 26.59 -0.99
N ASN A 24 -17.15 27.61 -0.22
CA ASN A 24 -16.75 27.79 1.17
C ASN A 24 -17.36 26.69 2.06
N ASP A 25 -18.63 26.35 1.83
CA ASP A 25 -19.33 25.33 2.60
C ASP A 25 -18.77 23.93 2.33
N ILE A 26 -18.36 23.63 1.08
CA ILE A 26 -17.64 22.40 0.74
C ILE A 26 -16.29 22.35 1.46
N ALA A 27 -15.51 23.43 1.43
CA ALA A 27 -14.21 23.51 2.10
C ALA A 27 -14.33 23.28 3.61
N ASP A 28 -15.31 23.91 4.27
CA ASP A 28 -15.60 23.73 5.70
C ASP A 28 -16.00 22.28 6.02
N LYS A 29 -16.89 21.68 5.20
CA LYS A 29 -17.30 20.28 5.36
C LYS A 29 -16.11 19.31 5.24
N LEU A 30 -15.19 19.56 4.30
CA LEU A 30 -13.99 18.75 4.12
C LEU A 30 -13.00 18.92 5.28
N ALA A 31 -12.77 20.16 5.74
CA ALA A 31 -11.93 20.44 6.89
C ALA A 31 -12.44 19.71 8.15
N LYS A 32 -13.76 19.73 8.38
CA LYS A 32 -14.41 19.00 9.49
C LYS A 32 -14.19 17.48 9.41
N LYS A 33 -14.23 16.89 8.21
CA LYS A 33 -13.91 15.46 8.01
C LYS A 33 -12.43 15.16 8.29
N GLY A 34 -11.53 16.03 7.86
CA GLY A 34 -10.08 15.89 8.06
C GLY A 34 -9.64 16.01 9.53
N ARG A 35 -10.44 16.67 10.37
CA ARG A 35 -10.17 16.84 11.81
C ARG A 35 -10.06 15.52 12.57
N CYS A 36 -10.77 14.47 12.15
CA CYS A 36 -10.84 13.18 12.85
C CYS A 36 -9.92 12.10 12.27
N GLY A 37 -9.04 12.43 11.32
CA GLY A 37 -8.08 11.48 10.78
C GLY A 37 -6.87 11.31 11.68
N ASN A 38 -6.46 10.06 11.95
CA ASN A 38 -5.10 9.74 12.43
C ASN A 38 -4.10 10.05 11.29
N ASN A 39 -3.89 11.33 11.01
CA ASN A 39 -3.01 11.76 9.93
C ASN A 39 -1.57 11.43 10.33
N LEU A 40 -0.91 10.58 9.54
CA LEU A 40 0.50 10.19 9.71
C LEU A 40 1.46 11.38 9.63
N PHE A 41 1.01 12.50 9.05
CA PHE A 41 1.80 13.71 8.84
C PHE A 41 1.20 14.89 9.60
N ARG A 42 2.02 15.51 10.46
CA ARG A 42 1.75 16.85 11.02
C ARG A 42 2.49 17.88 10.19
N ASN A 43 1.77 18.61 9.34
CA ASN A 43 2.32 19.79 8.67
C ASN A 43 2.09 21.01 9.56
N ASN A 44 2.89 21.16 10.61
CA ASN A 44 2.94 22.41 11.35
C ASN A 44 3.67 23.42 10.47
N VAL A 45 2.99 24.50 10.10
CA VAL A 45 3.60 25.64 9.40
C VAL A 45 3.71 26.74 10.44
N ASP A 46 4.88 26.83 11.07
CA ASP A 46 5.04 27.67 12.27
C ASP A 46 5.25 29.16 11.96
N PHE A 47 5.43 29.58 10.70
CA PHE A 47 5.57 31.00 10.39
C PHE A 47 5.24 31.34 8.93
N ILE A 48 4.44 32.39 8.72
CA ILE A 48 4.21 33.00 7.41
C ILE A 48 4.82 34.40 7.48
N ASN A 49 6.06 34.55 7.02
CA ASN A 49 6.63 35.86 6.73
C ASN A 49 7.58 35.73 5.53
N ASN A 50 7.46 36.62 4.54
CA ASN A 50 8.10 36.54 3.23
C ASN A 50 9.64 36.75 3.24
N ILE A 51 10.28 36.57 4.39
CA ILE A 51 11.74 36.62 4.57
C ILE A 51 12.31 35.21 4.83
N LEU A 52 11.48 34.25 5.25
CA LEU A 52 11.94 32.97 5.77
C LEU A 52 11.93 31.86 4.71
N SER A 53 13.12 31.37 4.38
CA SER A 53 13.28 30.06 3.75
C SER A 53 12.81 28.98 4.72
N TYR A 54 11.70 28.33 4.43
CA TYR A 54 11.26 27.17 5.20
C TYR A 54 11.96 25.91 4.67
N PHE A 55 12.50 25.13 5.59
CA PHE A 55 12.97 23.78 5.31
C PHE A 55 11.92 22.80 5.82
N PRO A 56 11.39 21.92 4.97
CA PRO A 56 10.48 20.88 5.42
C PRO A 56 11.24 19.93 6.35
N VAL A 57 10.65 19.62 7.49
CA VAL A 57 11.25 18.80 8.54
C VAL A 57 10.39 17.55 8.75
N PHE A 58 11.04 16.41 8.99
CA PHE A 58 10.40 15.15 9.40
C PHE A 58 11.06 14.64 10.69
N ILE A 59 10.28 14.56 11.77
CA ILE A 59 10.77 14.16 13.10
C ILE A 59 12.02 14.98 13.48
N ASP A 60 11.87 16.32 13.46
CA ASP A 60 12.91 17.29 13.79
C ASP A 60 14.20 17.21 12.93
N LYS A 61 14.18 16.43 11.84
CA LYS A 61 15.27 16.35 10.86
C LYS A 61 14.89 16.99 9.53
N PRO A 62 15.73 17.88 8.97
CA PRO A 62 15.43 18.52 7.69
C PRO A 62 15.40 17.49 6.55
N ILE A 63 14.45 17.65 5.65
CA ILE A 63 14.33 16.82 4.45
C ILE A 63 15.21 17.42 3.36
N GLU A 64 16.36 16.78 3.11
CA GLU A 64 17.34 17.24 2.13
C GLU A 64 17.01 16.81 0.69
N VAL A 65 16.16 15.80 0.54
CA VAL A 65 15.72 15.27 -0.76
C VAL A 65 14.48 16.01 -1.28
N ASN A 66 14.14 15.79 -2.55
CA ASN A 66 12.88 16.30 -3.11
C ASN A 66 11.67 15.80 -2.30
N ILE A 67 10.80 16.71 -1.85
CA ILE A 67 9.65 16.40 -0.98
C ILE A 67 8.76 15.30 -1.56
N ARG A 68 8.49 15.31 -2.87
CA ARG A 68 7.67 14.26 -3.51
C ARG A 68 8.34 12.90 -3.40
N ARG A 69 9.64 12.81 -3.68
CA ARG A 69 10.40 11.55 -3.53
C ARG A 69 10.42 11.09 -2.07
N PHE A 70 10.55 12.03 -1.13
CA PHE A 70 10.50 11.75 0.30
C PHE A 70 9.15 11.13 0.70
N ILE A 71 8.05 11.79 0.35
CA ILE A 71 6.69 11.33 0.66
C ILE A 71 6.45 9.94 0.06
N LEU A 72 6.79 9.74 -1.22
CA LEU A 72 6.62 8.44 -1.88
C LEU A 72 7.42 7.35 -1.18
N LYS A 73 8.63 7.65 -0.71
CA LYS A 73 9.47 6.70 0.03
C LYS A 73 8.86 6.34 1.38
N ILE A 74 8.36 7.33 2.14
CA ILE A 74 7.68 7.06 3.41
C ILE A 74 6.44 6.20 3.20
N LEU A 75 5.60 6.54 2.21
CA LEU A 75 4.39 5.76 1.92
C LEU A 75 4.75 4.31 1.56
N ALA A 76 5.70 4.10 0.65
CA ALA A 76 6.14 2.76 0.29
C ALA A 76 6.74 1.99 1.48
N THR A 77 7.49 2.66 2.36
CA THR A 77 7.99 2.05 3.60
C THR A 77 6.86 1.72 4.58
N GLY A 78 5.87 2.59 4.72
CA GLY A 78 4.68 2.36 5.54
C GLY A 78 3.90 1.14 5.07
N GLU A 79 3.56 1.09 3.77
CA GLU A 79 2.87 -0.05 3.15
C GLU A 79 3.66 -1.35 3.33
N ALA A 80 4.98 -1.34 3.09
CA ALA A 80 5.83 -2.52 3.28
C ALA A 80 5.87 -2.98 4.74
N THR A 81 5.87 -2.04 5.69
CA THR A 81 5.89 -2.33 7.14
C THR A 81 4.56 -2.89 7.61
N GLU A 82 3.44 -2.29 7.21
CA GLU A 82 2.10 -2.83 7.52
C GLU A 82 1.94 -4.24 6.97
N TRP A 83 2.42 -4.46 5.75
CA TRP A 83 2.42 -5.76 5.10
C TRP A 83 3.27 -6.80 5.84
N SER A 84 4.48 -6.45 6.27
CA SER A 84 5.35 -7.39 7.01
C SER A 84 4.81 -7.73 8.39
N LEU A 85 4.09 -6.80 9.02
CA LEU A 85 3.46 -6.98 10.33
C LEU A 85 2.18 -7.82 10.30
N LEU A 86 1.62 -8.14 9.12
CA LEU A 86 0.49 -9.07 9.02
C LEU A 86 0.87 -10.44 9.61
N LYS A 87 0.01 -11.01 10.44
CA LYS A 87 0.27 -12.30 11.13
C LYS A 87 0.72 -13.43 10.20
N ASN A 88 0.17 -13.47 8.98
CA ASN A 88 0.53 -14.47 7.96
C ASN A 88 1.96 -14.29 7.40
N ASN A 89 2.46 -13.06 7.43
CA ASN A 89 3.76 -12.68 6.89
C ASN A 89 4.83 -12.55 7.98
N GLN A 90 4.46 -12.46 9.26
CA GLN A 90 5.42 -12.29 10.36
C GLN A 90 6.45 -13.43 10.42
N GLU A 91 6.02 -14.69 10.29
CA GLU A 91 6.93 -15.85 10.21
C GLU A 91 7.88 -15.75 9.01
N LEU A 92 7.40 -15.17 7.91
CA LEU A 92 8.15 -15.03 6.66
C LEU A 92 9.19 -13.91 6.72
N CYS A 93 8.82 -12.78 7.32
CA CYS A 93 9.63 -11.57 7.36
C CYS A 93 10.58 -11.52 8.57
N TYR A 94 10.18 -12.13 9.69
CA TYR A 94 10.90 -12.05 10.97
C TYR A 94 11.26 -13.43 11.55
N GLY A 95 10.84 -14.53 10.91
CA GLY A 95 11.30 -15.87 11.25
C GLY A 95 12.63 -16.21 10.59
N ASP A 96 12.81 -17.47 10.19
CA ASP A 96 14.03 -17.91 9.53
C ASP A 96 14.17 -17.28 8.14
N VAL A 97 15.10 -16.35 8.01
CA VAL A 97 15.28 -15.43 6.89
C VAL A 97 15.59 -16.15 5.57
N ASN A 98 15.91 -17.44 5.60
CA ASN A 98 16.35 -18.22 4.45
C ASN A 98 15.28 -19.14 3.84
N GLN A 99 14.02 -19.04 4.26
CA GLN A 99 12.96 -19.92 3.73
C GLN A 99 12.49 -19.54 2.32
N ILE A 100 12.68 -18.28 1.89
CA ILE A 100 12.21 -17.80 0.58
C ILE A 100 13.35 -17.16 -0.20
N ASP A 101 13.56 -17.69 -1.40
CA ASP A 101 14.31 -17.00 -2.44
C ASP A 101 13.44 -15.89 -3.02
N TRP A 102 13.63 -14.68 -2.49
CA TRP A 102 12.91 -13.49 -2.93
C TRP A 102 13.18 -13.16 -4.40
N LYS A 103 14.37 -13.45 -4.92
CA LYS A 103 14.72 -13.17 -6.31
C LYS A 103 13.87 -14.04 -7.25
N ILE A 104 13.78 -15.33 -6.97
CA ILE A 104 12.94 -16.26 -7.74
C ILE A 104 11.45 -15.91 -7.56
N THR A 105 11.03 -15.60 -6.34
CA THR A 105 9.63 -15.26 -6.04
C THR A 105 9.17 -14.05 -6.86
N TRP A 106 9.94 -12.96 -6.85
CA TRP A 106 9.63 -11.78 -7.64
C TRP A 106 9.69 -12.03 -9.13
N LEU A 107 10.60 -12.89 -9.59
CA LEU A 107 10.67 -13.30 -10.99
C LEU A 107 9.39 -14.01 -11.43
N ILE A 108 8.87 -14.94 -10.62
CA ILE A 108 7.59 -15.62 -10.88
C ILE A 108 6.44 -14.61 -10.95
N PHE A 109 6.33 -13.71 -9.96
CA PHE A 109 5.29 -12.67 -9.97
C PHE A 109 5.38 -11.76 -11.20
N HIS A 110 6.58 -11.40 -11.61
CA HIS A 110 6.82 -10.58 -12.80
C HIS A 110 6.34 -11.30 -14.08
N TYR A 111 6.71 -12.56 -14.27
CA TYR A 111 6.25 -13.35 -15.42
C TYR A 111 4.74 -13.55 -15.43
N CYS A 112 4.14 -13.83 -14.27
CA CYS A 112 2.71 -14.10 -14.18
C CYS A 112 1.83 -12.84 -14.25
N LYS A 113 2.37 -11.65 -13.99
CA LYS A 113 1.64 -10.38 -14.12
C LYS A 113 1.24 -10.10 -15.58
N GLY A 114 2.06 -10.57 -16.53
CA GLY A 114 1.91 -10.26 -17.95
C GLY A 114 1.99 -8.77 -18.27
N PHE A 115 1.75 -8.40 -19.53
CA PHE A 115 1.64 -7.00 -19.95
C PHE A 115 0.18 -6.52 -19.83
N HIS A 116 -0.02 -5.39 -19.13
CA HIS A 116 -1.26 -4.61 -19.10
C HIS A 116 -2.53 -5.34 -18.60
N CYS A 117 -2.43 -6.54 -18.01
CA CYS A 117 -3.58 -7.33 -17.55
C CYS A 117 -4.63 -7.61 -18.65
N ASN A 118 -4.21 -7.75 -19.92
CA ASN A 118 -5.12 -7.83 -21.06
C ASN A 118 -5.83 -9.18 -21.26
N SER A 119 -5.47 -10.21 -20.47
CA SER A 119 -6.08 -11.54 -20.58
C SER A 119 -6.65 -11.96 -19.23
N MET A 120 -7.92 -12.34 -19.25
CA MET A 120 -8.60 -12.89 -18.07
C MET A 120 -7.88 -14.13 -17.53
N ARG A 121 -7.29 -14.98 -18.39
CA ARG A 121 -6.52 -16.16 -17.97
C ARG A 121 -5.26 -15.77 -17.17
N ILE A 122 -4.52 -14.77 -17.64
CA ILE A 122 -3.31 -14.28 -16.97
C ILE A 122 -3.69 -13.65 -15.62
N ASN A 123 -4.76 -12.85 -15.58
CA ASN A 123 -5.25 -12.24 -14.34
C ASN A 123 -5.67 -13.30 -13.30
N TYR A 124 -6.35 -14.37 -13.73
CA TYR A 124 -6.69 -15.49 -12.84
C TYR A 124 -5.45 -16.19 -12.28
N LEU A 125 -4.45 -16.47 -13.12
CA LEU A 125 -3.21 -17.10 -12.68
C LEU A 125 -2.46 -16.21 -11.68
N TRP A 126 -2.32 -14.92 -11.98
CA TRP A 126 -1.67 -13.97 -11.08
C TRP A 126 -2.39 -13.87 -9.74
N THR A 127 -3.72 -13.76 -9.77
CA THR A 127 -4.55 -13.74 -8.56
C THR A 127 -4.43 -15.04 -7.76
N PHE A 128 -4.41 -16.19 -8.43
CA PHE A 128 -4.24 -17.49 -7.79
C PHE A 128 -2.89 -17.59 -7.08
N ILE A 129 -1.80 -17.24 -7.76
CA ILE A 129 -0.44 -17.23 -7.20
C ILE A 129 -0.35 -16.27 -6.02
N ALA A 130 -0.90 -15.06 -6.13
CA ALA A 130 -0.93 -14.09 -5.04
C ALA A 130 -1.68 -14.64 -3.82
N LYS A 131 -2.89 -15.19 -4.02
CA LYS A 131 -3.67 -15.78 -2.92
C LYS A 131 -2.99 -16.99 -2.30
N LEU A 132 -2.25 -17.77 -3.07
CA LEU A 132 -1.46 -18.90 -2.59
C LEU A 132 -0.28 -18.43 -1.75
N PHE A 133 0.47 -17.43 -2.24
CA PHE A 133 1.58 -16.81 -1.52
C PHE A 133 1.14 -16.22 -0.17
N TYR A 134 -0.03 -15.57 -0.13
CA TYR A 134 -0.61 -15.03 1.10
C TYR A 134 -1.29 -16.07 2.02
N LYS A 135 -1.23 -17.37 1.66
CA LYS A 135 -1.93 -18.45 2.37
C LYS A 135 -3.43 -18.18 2.56
N ILE A 136 -4.05 -17.41 1.64
CA ILE A 136 -5.49 -17.08 1.67
C ILE A 136 -6.33 -18.25 1.19
N LEU A 137 -5.78 -19.03 0.25
CA LEU A 137 -6.44 -20.24 -0.22
C LEU A 137 -6.37 -21.32 0.85
N PRO A 138 -7.48 -22.01 1.15
CA PRO A 138 -7.47 -23.12 2.08
C PRO A 138 -6.61 -24.24 1.50
N LEU A 139 -5.41 -24.39 2.04
CA LEU A 139 -4.52 -25.50 1.71
C LEU A 139 -5.10 -26.80 2.25
N GLY A 140 -4.57 -27.92 1.75
CA GLY A 140 -4.97 -29.25 2.18
C GLY A 140 -5.09 -29.34 3.70
N SER A 141 -4.04 -29.02 4.46
CA SER A 141 -4.05 -29.05 5.92
C SER A 141 -5.26 -28.33 6.57
N ILE A 142 -5.63 -27.15 6.07
CA ILE A 142 -6.81 -26.39 6.55
C ILE A 142 -8.11 -27.10 6.17
N LEU A 143 -8.19 -27.66 4.97
CA LEU A 143 -9.34 -28.43 4.50
C LEU A 143 -9.53 -29.72 5.32
N ALA A 144 -8.46 -30.42 5.66
CA ALA A 144 -8.48 -31.59 6.56
C ALA A 144 -9.04 -31.24 7.93
N ILE A 145 -8.62 -30.12 8.52
CA ILE A 145 -9.15 -29.67 9.82
C ILE A 145 -10.64 -29.34 9.72
N ARG A 146 -11.03 -28.60 8.66
CA ARG A 146 -12.42 -28.11 8.51
C ARG A 146 -13.40 -29.20 8.10
N LYS A 147 -12.98 -30.17 7.29
CA LYS A 147 -13.82 -31.27 6.77
C LYS A 147 -13.05 -32.60 6.81
N PRO A 148 -12.79 -33.16 8.00
CA PRO A 148 -11.94 -34.35 8.16
C PRO A 148 -12.47 -35.58 7.41
N LYS A 149 -13.80 -35.73 7.33
CA LYS A 149 -14.43 -36.85 6.60
C LYS A 149 -14.16 -36.80 5.10
N LEU A 150 -14.10 -35.61 4.50
CA LEU A 150 -13.93 -35.41 3.05
C LEU A 150 -12.45 -35.46 2.64
N TYR A 151 -11.56 -34.99 3.51
CA TYR A 151 -10.13 -34.87 3.23
C TYR A 151 -9.28 -35.81 4.10
N LYS A 152 -9.84 -36.95 4.54
CA LYS A 152 -9.14 -37.96 5.37
C LYS A 152 -7.93 -38.56 4.64
N GLU A 153 -8.08 -38.74 3.34
CA GLU A 153 -7.01 -39.16 2.43
C GLU A 153 -6.89 -38.06 1.38
N MET A 154 -5.91 -37.15 1.51
CA MET A 154 -5.63 -36.13 0.49
C MET A 154 -5.03 -36.78 -0.76
N LYS A 155 -5.87 -37.50 -1.50
CA LYS A 155 -5.51 -38.05 -2.79
C LYS A 155 -5.82 -36.97 -3.82
N CYS A 156 -4.79 -36.52 -4.54
CA CYS A 156 -5.00 -35.71 -5.73
C CYS A 156 -5.84 -36.53 -6.71
N ILE A 157 -7.05 -36.07 -7.04
CA ILE A 157 -7.98 -36.79 -7.93
C ILE A 157 -7.46 -36.78 -9.38
N ILE A 158 -6.43 -35.98 -9.68
CA ILE A 158 -5.73 -36.01 -10.97
C ILE A 158 -4.87 -37.27 -11.01
N LYS A 159 -5.48 -38.39 -11.40
CA LYS A 159 -4.76 -39.51 -12.00
C LYS A 159 -4.11 -38.99 -13.28
N TYR A 160 -2.80 -38.80 -13.27
CA TYR A 160 -2.05 -38.78 -14.52
C TYR A 160 -2.34 -40.10 -15.21
N ARG A 161 -3.04 -40.04 -16.34
CA ARG A 161 -3.08 -41.14 -17.29
C ARG A 161 -1.66 -41.25 -17.83
N THR A 162 -0.86 -42.14 -17.25
CA THR A 162 0.38 -42.58 -17.87
C THR A 162 0.01 -43.15 -19.24
N PRO A 163 0.60 -42.69 -20.35
CA PRO A 163 0.40 -43.36 -21.62
C PRO A 163 1.01 -44.76 -21.50
N ASP A 164 0.18 -45.77 -21.73
CA ASP A 164 0.63 -47.16 -21.83
C ASP A 164 1.63 -47.26 -23.01
N ILE A 165 2.74 -47.95 -22.73
CA ILE A 165 3.87 -48.21 -23.63
C ILE A 165 3.43 -49.06 -24.82
#